data_AF-A0A5J9UZY4-F1
#
_entry.id   AF-A0A5J9UZY4-F1
#
_cell.length_a   1.000
_cell.length_b   1.000
_cell.length_c   1.000
_cell.angle_alpha   90.00
_cell.angle_beta   90.00
_cell.angle_gamma   90.00
#
_symmetry.space_group_name_H-M   'P 1'
#
loop_
_entity.id
_entity.type
_entity.pdbx_description
1 polymer ?
#
loop_
_entity_poly.entity_id
_entity_poly.type
_entity_poly.pdbx_seq_one_letter_code
_entity_poly.pdbx_strand_id
1 'polypeptide(L)'
;MSAVAYVPGLHCALYKHQLWHSKSFNPSLAMASVPKLLLVALLCSYHSVVAHAADVVSTHKVLDIESMLKPKSVCSESKGIGPSSSVGGTTLPLHHRHGPCSPVSVSSKKKNMPTLEEMLERDRLRAAYIKRKFNLQAALGSSVDQQLDAATVPTTLGTDENSLEYVIRVGIGSPAVTQTVLIDTGSDVSWVQCKPCAQCHNQVDPLFDPSASSTYAPFSCGSGACAQLGQEGAGCSTSSQCQYQVQYGDGSTTTGTYSADTLTLGSSTVRNFQFGCSHVESGFDDLTDGLMGLGGGPQSLVSQTTGTFGKAFSYCLPASSDSSSGFLTLGAGTSGGFVKTPLFRTNIPTFYVVRLQAIRVGGKQLNIPPSVFSAGSIFDSGTVITQLPRAAYSALRSAFKAGMRQY
;
A
#
# COMPACT_ATOMS: atom_id res chain seq x y z
N MET A 1 -10.98 -0.81 -13.42
CA MET A 1 -10.08 -0.26 -12.37
C MET A 1 -8.67 -0.51 -12.81
N SER A 2 -7.74 0.41 -12.56
CA SER A 2 -6.36 0.26 -13.03
C SER A 2 -5.37 0.53 -11.92
N ALA A 3 -4.47 -0.42 -11.67
CA ALA A 3 -3.21 -0.19 -10.98
C ALA A 3 -2.16 0.20 -12.00
N VAL A 4 -1.21 1.02 -11.60
CA VAL A 4 -0.18 1.58 -12.43
C VAL A 4 1.15 1.35 -11.75
N ALA A 5 2.09 0.74 -12.47
CA ALA A 5 3.44 0.57 -11.99
C ALA A 5 4.43 0.95 -13.10
N TYR A 6 5.49 1.64 -12.67
CA TYR A 6 6.80 1.81 -13.33
C TYR A 6 7.12 3.18 -13.95
N VAL A 7 8.13 3.83 -13.34
CA VAL A 7 9.08 4.75 -13.97
C VAL A 7 10.48 4.18 -13.69
N PRO A 8 11.38 4.04 -14.68
CA PRO A 8 12.72 3.49 -14.42
C PRO A 8 13.49 4.36 -13.42
N GLY A 9 13.99 3.77 -12.33
CA GLY A 9 14.92 4.40 -11.39
C GLY A 9 14.32 4.88 -10.06
N LEU A 10 13.00 4.77 -9.87
CA LEU A 10 12.33 4.98 -8.59
C LEU A 10 11.19 3.95 -8.41
N HIS A 11 11.02 3.40 -7.21
CA HIS A 11 9.90 2.49 -6.89
C HIS A 11 8.60 3.30 -6.71
N CYS A 12 8.01 3.75 -7.82
CA CYS A 12 6.74 4.48 -7.81
C CYS A 12 5.55 3.60 -8.25
N ALA A 13 4.43 3.72 -7.53
CA ALA A 13 3.14 3.07 -7.83
C ALA A 13 2.00 4.09 -7.84
N LEU A 14 0.99 3.90 -8.69
CA LEU A 14 -0.24 4.71 -8.76
C LEU A 14 -1.48 3.78 -8.81
N TYR A 15 -2.54 4.13 -8.09
CA TYR A 15 -3.80 3.38 -8.04
C TYR A 15 -4.94 4.28 -8.48
N LYS A 16 -5.84 3.77 -9.33
CA LYS A 16 -7.04 4.51 -9.78
C LYS A 16 -8.29 3.62 -9.83
N HIS A 17 -9.30 3.98 -9.03
CA HIS A 17 -10.65 3.44 -9.14
C HIS A 17 -11.46 4.19 -10.20
N GLN A 18 -12.04 3.47 -11.17
CA GLN A 18 -13.02 3.99 -12.15
C GLN A 18 -14.30 3.15 -12.07
N LEU A 19 -15.45 3.81 -11.97
CA LEU A 19 -16.79 3.23 -12.14
C LEU A 19 -17.15 3.29 -13.62
N TRP A 20 -17.63 2.19 -14.21
CA TRP A 20 -18.27 2.21 -15.54
C TRP A 20 -19.77 2.02 -15.39
N HIS A 21 -20.56 2.92 -15.97
CA HIS A 21 -21.95 2.66 -16.29
C HIS A 21 -22.01 1.73 -17.50
N SER A 22 -22.66 0.58 -17.36
CA SER A 22 -23.03 -0.29 -18.46
C SER A 22 -24.09 0.42 -19.31
N LYS A 23 -23.76 0.81 -20.55
CA LYS A 23 -24.76 1.00 -21.60
C LYS A 23 -24.81 -0.30 -22.39
N SER A 24 -25.90 -1.04 -22.23
CA SER A 24 -26.23 -2.18 -23.08
C SER A 24 -26.49 -1.68 -24.50
N PHE A 25 -25.75 -2.21 -25.47
CA PHE A 25 -26.01 -2.00 -26.89
C PHE A 25 -26.71 -3.25 -27.43
N ASN A 26 -27.93 -3.08 -27.92
CA ASN A 26 -28.77 -4.12 -28.49
C ASN A 26 -28.62 -4.06 -30.02
N PRO A 27 -28.15 -5.10 -30.73
CA PRO A 27 -28.10 -5.06 -32.18
C PRO A 27 -29.38 -5.69 -32.75
N SER A 28 -30.16 -4.90 -33.49
CA SER A 28 -31.23 -5.42 -34.35
C SER A 28 -31.21 -4.69 -35.68
N LEU A 29 -30.93 -5.48 -36.72
CA LEU A 29 -31.26 -5.35 -38.14
C LEU A 29 -31.12 -3.99 -38.87
N ALA A 30 -30.28 -3.99 -39.91
CA ALA A 30 -30.73 -3.69 -41.27
C ALA A 30 -29.73 -4.22 -42.30
N MET A 31 -30.19 -5.11 -43.18
CA MET A 31 -29.49 -5.48 -44.42
C MET A 31 -29.70 -4.36 -45.47
N ALA A 32 -28.65 -4.01 -46.20
CA ALA A 32 -28.78 -3.44 -47.53
C ALA A 32 -27.55 -3.80 -48.37
N SER A 33 -27.81 -4.45 -49.50
CA SER A 33 -26.89 -4.95 -50.51
C SER A 33 -26.65 -3.92 -51.63
N VAL A 34 -25.42 -3.68 -52.06
CA VAL A 34 -25.03 -3.13 -53.39
C VAL A 34 -23.57 -3.59 -53.70
N PRO A 35 -23.18 -3.86 -54.97
CA PRO A 35 -22.38 -5.04 -55.32
C PRO A 35 -20.87 -4.81 -55.46
N LYS A 36 -20.15 -5.93 -55.34
CA LYS A 36 -18.76 -6.12 -55.73
C LYS A 36 -18.61 -5.96 -57.24
N LEU A 37 -17.86 -4.97 -57.70
CA LEU A 37 -16.95 -5.06 -58.85
C LEU A 37 -16.06 -3.82 -58.86
N LEU A 38 -14.78 -3.98 -59.20
CA LEU A 38 -13.73 -2.95 -59.31
C LEU A 38 -13.08 -2.46 -58.00
N LEU A 39 -12.25 -3.30 -57.38
CA LEU A 39 -10.99 -2.87 -56.70
C LEU A 39 -10.15 -4.10 -56.26
N VAL A 40 -9.92 -5.04 -57.18
CA VAL A 40 -9.07 -6.24 -56.95
C VAL A 40 -7.67 -6.08 -57.57
N ALA A 41 -7.30 -4.90 -58.06
CA ALA A 41 -6.01 -4.69 -58.75
C ALA A 41 -5.13 -3.57 -58.17
N LEU A 42 -5.31 -3.20 -56.90
CA LEU A 42 -4.51 -2.14 -56.23
C LEU A 42 -4.08 -2.48 -54.79
N LEU A 43 -4.05 -3.77 -54.42
CA LEU A 43 -3.70 -4.23 -53.06
C LEU A 43 -2.51 -5.22 -53.02
N CYS A 44 -1.59 -5.17 -53.99
CA CYS A 44 -0.42 -6.07 -54.02
C CYS A 44 0.95 -5.37 -54.09
N SER A 45 1.09 -4.07 -53.82
CA SER A 45 2.41 -3.41 -53.90
C SER A 45 2.74 -2.39 -52.82
N TYR A 46 2.01 -2.34 -51.70
CA TYR A 46 2.36 -1.45 -50.58
C TYR A 46 2.11 -2.08 -49.21
N HIS A 47 2.84 -3.14 -48.87
CA HIS A 47 3.13 -3.51 -47.47
C HIS A 47 4.61 -3.88 -47.37
N SER A 48 5.47 -2.85 -47.43
CA SER A 48 6.78 -2.94 -46.81
C SER A 48 6.54 -3.11 -45.32
N VAL A 49 6.89 -4.29 -44.80
CA VAL A 49 7.00 -4.57 -43.37
C VAL A 49 8.04 -3.61 -42.81
N VAL A 50 7.60 -2.48 -42.26
CA VAL A 50 8.44 -1.69 -41.35
C VAL A 50 8.38 -2.40 -40.01
N ALA A 51 9.19 -3.44 -39.86
CA ALA A 51 9.60 -3.92 -38.56
C ALA A 51 10.39 -2.78 -37.89
N HIS A 52 9.74 -1.96 -37.06
CA HIS A 52 10.47 -1.22 -36.04
C HIS A 52 10.96 -2.25 -35.03
N ALA A 53 12.16 -2.79 -35.28
CA ALA A 53 13.02 -3.26 -34.23
C ALA A 53 13.24 -2.07 -33.31
N ALA A 54 12.44 -1.97 -32.24
CA ALA A 54 12.83 -1.19 -31.10
C ALA A 54 14.07 -1.90 -30.54
N ASP A 55 15.25 -1.39 -30.91
CA ASP A 55 16.48 -1.70 -30.22
C ASP A 55 16.21 -1.53 -28.74
N VAL A 56 16.17 -2.68 -28.03
CA VAL A 56 16.20 -2.69 -26.58
C VAL A 56 17.60 -2.22 -26.24
N VAL A 57 17.78 -0.91 -26.15
CA VAL A 57 18.93 -0.30 -25.50
C VAL A 57 18.86 -0.84 -24.07
N SER A 58 19.62 -1.89 -23.84
CA SER A 58 19.76 -2.52 -22.55
C SER A 58 20.56 -1.55 -21.68
N THR A 59 19.87 -0.60 -21.07
CA THR A 59 20.42 0.23 -20.00
C THR A 59 20.67 -0.70 -18.82
N HIS A 60 21.81 -1.36 -18.81
CA HIS A 60 22.30 -2.08 -17.65
C HIS A 60 22.73 -1.00 -16.65
N LYS A 61 21.97 -0.85 -15.57
CA LYS A 61 22.47 -0.15 -14.38
C LYS A 61 23.23 -1.17 -13.55
N VAL A 62 24.54 -0.96 -13.42
CA VAL A 62 25.32 -1.63 -12.38
C VAL A 62 24.86 -1.05 -11.05
N LEU A 63 24.12 -1.86 -10.28
CA LEU A 63 23.77 -1.52 -8.91
C LEU A 63 24.98 -1.87 -8.04
N ASP A 64 25.75 -0.85 -7.68
CA ASP A 64 26.77 -0.98 -6.66
C ASP A 64 26.09 -1.11 -5.30
N ILE A 65 26.05 -2.35 -4.80
CA ILE A 65 25.45 -2.73 -3.51
C ILE A 65 26.12 -1.97 -2.36
N GLU A 66 27.41 -1.64 -2.44
CA GLU A 66 28.09 -0.87 -1.39
C GLU A 66 27.69 0.61 -1.39
N SER A 67 27.43 1.19 -2.57
CA SER A 67 26.94 2.58 -2.67
C SER A 67 25.52 2.74 -2.13
N MET A 68 24.68 1.70 -2.27
CA MET A 68 23.33 1.62 -1.72
C MET A 68 23.31 1.41 -0.20
N LEU A 69 24.46 1.15 0.42
CA LEU A 69 24.60 0.95 1.88
C LEU A 69 25.27 2.14 2.57
N LYS A 70 25.85 3.10 1.82
CA LYS A 70 26.49 4.30 2.37
C LYS A 70 25.49 5.46 2.37
N PRO A 71 24.95 5.91 3.53
CA PRO A 71 24.04 7.03 3.57
C PRO A 71 24.76 8.31 3.12
N LYS A 72 24.21 8.99 2.11
CA LYS A 72 24.63 10.36 1.81
C LYS A 72 24.08 11.27 2.90
N SER A 73 24.94 11.98 3.60
CA SER A 73 24.62 12.74 4.83
C SER A 73 23.91 14.08 4.61
N VAL A 74 23.38 14.34 3.41
CA VAL A 74 22.75 15.63 3.08
C VAL A 74 21.30 15.42 2.69
N CYS A 75 20.41 15.66 3.64
CA CYS A 75 18.97 15.67 3.39
C CYS A 75 18.62 16.85 2.50
N SER A 76 18.22 16.56 1.28
CA SER A 76 17.61 17.55 0.40
C SER A 76 16.11 17.39 0.52
N GLU A 77 15.42 18.43 0.99
CA GLU A 77 13.98 18.51 0.76
C GLU A 77 13.76 18.43 -0.76
N SER A 78 12.97 17.46 -1.22
CA SER A 78 12.61 17.40 -2.63
C SER A 78 11.80 18.67 -2.94
N LYS A 79 12.45 19.64 -3.60
CA LYS A 79 11.75 20.71 -4.31
C LYS A 79 10.92 20.05 -5.41
N GLY A 80 9.66 19.73 -5.11
CA GLY A 80 8.61 19.51 -6.10
C GLY A 80 8.78 18.31 -7.04
N ILE A 81 9.27 17.16 -6.56
CA ILE A 81 9.24 15.88 -7.32
C ILE A 81 8.03 15.02 -6.91
N GLY A 82 6.97 15.63 -6.40
CA GLY A 82 5.64 15.06 -6.55
C GLY A 82 5.14 15.37 -7.97
N PRO A 83 4.28 14.56 -8.60
CA PRO A 83 3.51 15.05 -9.73
C PRO A 83 2.90 16.40 -9.31
N SER A 84 3.04 17.43 -10.16
CA SER A 84 2.40 18.75 -9.95
C SER A 84 0.99 18.48 -9.45
N SER A 85 0.69 18.94 -8.22
CA SER A 85 -0.60 18.71 -7.60
C SER A 85 -1.66 19.10 -8.62
N SER A 86 -2.41 18.10 -9.10
CA SER A 86 -3.56 18.37 -9.94
C SER A 86 -4.48 19.34 -9.18
N VAL A 87 -5.27 20.14 -9.90
CA VAL A 87 -6.38 20.86 -9.29
C VAL A 87 -7.23 19.83 -8.52
N GLY A 88 -7.16 19.88 -7.18
CA GLY A 88 -7.82 18.92 -6.29
C GLY A 88 -7.00 17.72 -5.79
N GLY A 89 -5.66 17.71 -5.87
CA GLY A 89 -4.80 16.67 -5.25
C GLY A 89 -3.87 17.23 -4.17
N THR A 90 -3.40 16.38 -3.24
CA THR A 90 -2.39 16.74 -2.22
C THR A 90 -1.21 15.78 -2.24
N THR A 91 0.00 16.29 -2.01
CA THR A 91 1.24 15.48 -1.98
C THR A 91 1.97 15.72 -0.67
N LEU A 92 2.38 14.63 -0.04
CA LEU A 92 3.13 14.58 1.22
C LEU A 92 4.53 14.04 0.96
N PRO A 93 5.57 14.64 1.58
CA PRO A 93 6.88 14.01 1.67
C PRO A 93 6.76 12.65 2.36
N LEU A 94 7.41 11.64 1.78
CA LEU A 94 7.42 10.29 2.31
C LEU A 94 8.86 9.87 2.54
N HIS A 95 9.12 9.33 3.73
CA HIS A 95 10.47 9.02 4.19
C HIS A 95 10.56 7.54 4.58
N HIS A 96 11.68 6.92 4.26
CA HIS A 96 12.01 5.62 4.83
C HIS A 96 12.23 5.80 6.35
N ARG A 97 11.57 5.01 7.22
CA ARG A 97 11.57 5.26 8.67
C ARG A 97 12.94 5.26 9.35
N HIS A 98 13.90 4.55 8.78
CA HIS A 98 15.30 4.52 9.24
C HIS A 98 16.27 5.27 8.33
N GLY A 99 15.75 5.94 7.30
CA GLY A 99 16.58 6.71 6.39
C GLY A 99 17.21 7.91 7.10
N PRO A 100 18.32 8.46 6.58
CA PRO A 100 19.03 9.60 7.19
C PRO A 100 18.15 10.85 7.35
N CYS A 101 17.06 10.93 6.59
CA CYS A 101 16.11 12.04 6.59
C CYS A 101 14.77 11.69 7.25
N SER A 102 14.72 10.60 8.01
CA SER A 102 13.51 10.21 8.72
C SER A 102 13.23 11.16 9.89
N PRO A 103 12.00 11.67 10.05
CA PRO A 103 11.61 12.44 11.22
C PRO A 103 11.74 11.63 12.53
N VAL A 104 11.67 10.30 12.44
CA VAL A 104 11.76 9.37 13.58
C VAL A 104 13.20 9.21 14.09
N SER A 105 14.20 9.46 13.24
CA SER A 105 15.63 9.28 13.58
C SER A 105 16.23 10.46 14.37
N VAL A 106 15.54 11.60 14.45
CA VAL A 106 16.07 12.83 15.05
C VAL A 106 16.01 12.80 16.60
N SER A 107 15.16 11.95 17.20
CA SER A 107 14.89 11.99 18.66
C SER A 107 15.63 10.94 19.49
N SER A 108 16.30 9.94 18.89
CA SER A 108 16.78 8.75 19.63
C SER A 108 18.17 8.28 19.22
N LYS A 109 18.91 7.71 20.19
CA LYS A 109 20.10 6.86 19.93
C LYS A 109 19.75 5.92 18.77
N LYS A 110 20.48 6.00 17.65
CA LYS A 110 20.25 5.21 16.43
C LYS A 110 19.81 3.78 16.77
N LYS A 111 18.51 3.50 16.67
CA LYS A 111 18.04 2.12 16.58
C LYS A 111 18.59 1.59 15.25
N ASN A 112 19.31 0.47 15.30
CA ASN A 112 19.94 -0.11 14.12
C ASN A 112 18.87 -0.49 13.09
N MET A 113 19.22 -0.35 11.80
CA MET A 113 18.45 -0.95 10.72
C MET A 113 18.23 -2.44 11.03
N PRO A 114 17.02 -2.98 10.78
CA PRO A 114 16.82 -4.41 10.91
C PRO A 114 17.71 -5.19 9.96
N THR A 115 18.07 -6.39 10.38
CA THR A 115 18.78 -7.36 9.57
C THR A 115 17.87 -7.91 8.46
N LEU A 116 18.47 -8.52 7.44
CA LEU A 116 17.70 -9.12 6.34
C LEU A 116 16.84 -10.29 6.85
N GLU A 117 17.33 -11.01 7.84
CA GLU A 117 16.67 -12.15 8.48
C GLU A 117 15.39 -11.73 9.21
N GLU A 118 15.47 -10.66 10.02
CA GLU A 118 14.35 -10.06 10.74
C GLU A 118 13.27 -9.57 9.77
N MET A 119 13.69 -8.84 8.72
CA MET A 119 12.78 -8.38 7.67
C MET A 119 12.09 -9.54 6.95
N LEU A 120 12.83 -10.60 6.61
CA LEU A 120 12.29 -11.76 5.93
C LEU A 120 11.27 -12.51 6.79
N GLU A 121 11.52 -12.64 8.08
CA GLU A 121 10.58 -13.31 8.98
C GLU A 121 9.29 -12.51 9.14
N ARG A 122 9.39 -11.19 9.32
CA ARG A 122 8.23 -10.30 9.32
C ARG A 122 7.41 -10.39 8.03
N ASP A 123 8.06 -10.36 6.87
CA ASP A 123 7.36 -10.48 5.57
C ASP A 123 6.66 -11.85 5.40
N ARG A 124 7.24 -12.92 5.96
CA ARG A 124 6.59 -14.24 5.98
C ARG A 124 5.34 -14.23 6.84
N LEU A 125 5.40 -13.64 8.03
CA LEU A 125 4.25 -13.48 8.93
C LEU A 125 3.16 -12.64 8.26
N ARG A 126 3.54 -11.50 7.66
CA ARG A 126 2.65 -10.64 6.87
C ARG A 126 1.97 -11.39 5.73
N ALA A 127 2.72 -12.15 4.95
CA ALA A 127 2.18 -12.95 3.86
C ALA A 127 1.27 -14.09 4.35
N ALA A 128 1.61 -14.73 5.47
CA ALA A 128 0.77 -15.76 6.10
C ALA A 128 -0.56 -15.15 6.60
N TYR A 129 -0.51 -13.99 7.23
CA TYR A 129 -1.69 -13.23 7.66
C TYR A 129 -2.61 -12.88 6.49
N ILE A 130 -2.06 -12.34 5.40
CA ILE A 130 -2.83 -12.01 4.19
C ILE A 130 -3.51 -13.28 3.66
N LYS A 131 -2.77 -14.37 3.50
CA LYS A 131 -3.33 -15.66 3.06
C LYS A 131 -4.44 -16.15 3.98
N ARG A 132 -4.25 -16.02 5.30
CA ARG A 132 -5.27 -16.39 6.30
C ARG A 132 -6.53 -15.55 6.15
N LYS A 133 -6.43 -14.23 5.94
CA LYS A 133 -7.60 -13.37 5.68
C LYS A 133 -8.39 -13.87 4.45
N PHE A 134 -7.72 -14.20 3.35
CA PHE A 134 -8.36 -14.79 2.16
C PHE A 134 -9.00 -16.15 2.44
N ASN A 135 -8.34 -17.03 3.19
CA ASN A 135 -8.87 -18.35 3.53
C ASN A 135 -10.07 -18.27 4.48
N LEU A 136 -10.01 -17.42 5.51
CA LEU A 136 -11.12 -17.22 6.44
C LEU A 136 -12.36 -16.71 5.72
N GLN A 137 -12.19 -15.79 4.76
CA GLN A 137 -13.34 -15.32 4.00
C GLN A 137 -13.86 -16.35 3.00
N ALA A 138 -13.01 -17.23 2.47
CA ALA A 138 -13.45 -18.39 1.70
C ALA A 138 -14.23 -19.40 2.57
N ALA A 139 -13.79 -19.61 3.81
CA ALA A 139 -14.44 -20.48 4.79
C ALA A 139 -15.79 -19.92 5.28
N LEU A 140 -15.90 -18.61 5.49
CA LEU A 140 -17.18 -17.95 5.80
C LEU A 140 -18.19 -18.04 4.65
N GLY A 141 -17.75 -18.41 3.44
CA GLY A 141 -18.59 -18.73 2.29
C GLY A 141 -18.84 -20.22 2.04
N SER A 142 -18.26 -21.12 2.84
CA SER A 142 -18.37 -22.58 2.70
C SER A 142 -18.63 -23.23 4.06
N SER A 143 -19.83 -23.77 4.28
CA SER A 143 -20.03 -24.70 5.40
C SER A 143 -19.14 -25.92 5.17
N VAL A 144 -18.25 -26.26 6.13
CA VAL A 144 -17.91 -27.62 6.58
C VAL A 144 -16.61 -27.64 7.40
N ASP A 145 -16.64 -28.44 8.48
CA ASP A 145 -15.50 -29.03 9.19
C ASP A 145 -14.38 -29.50 8.27
N GLN A 146 -13.17 -28.95 8.41
CA GLN A 146 -11.96 -29.76 8.24
C GLN A 146 -10.74 -29.11 8.90
N GLN A 147 -10.06 -29.95 9.69
CA GLN A 147 -8.78 -29.74 10.34
C GLN A 147 -7.76 -29.06 9.42
N LEU A 148 -7.39 -27.83 9.77
CA LEU A 148 -6.13 -27.23 9.34
C LEU A 148 -5.05 -27.77 10.26
N ASP A 149 -4.10 -28.54 9.71
CA ASP A 149 -2.87 -28.88 10.40
C ASP A 149 -2.20 -27.57 10.86
N ALA A 150 -2.28 -27.34 12.17
CA ALA A 150 -1.63 -26.25 12.84
C ALA A 150 -0.12 -26.46 12.76
N ALA A 151 0.54 -25.76 11.84
CA ALA A 151 1.90 -25.34 12.10
C ALA A 151 1.82 -24.26 13.19
N THR A 152 1.80 -24.70 14.45
CA THR A 152 1.93 -23.85 15.63
C THR A 152 3.32 -23.22 15.58
N VAL A 153 3.43 -22.04 14.96
CA VAL A 153 4.59 -21.18 15.14
C VAL A 153 4.45 -20.53 16.52
N PRO A 154 5.45 -20.61 17.42
CA PRO A 154 5.35 -20.03 18.76
C PRO A 154 4.96 -18.55 18.70
N THR A 155 3.90 -18.18 19.43
CA THR A 155 3.30 -16.83 19.50
C THR A 155 4.01 -15.90 20.48
N THR A 156 5.32 -16.02 20.65
CA THR A 156 6.11 -15.13 21.51
C THR A 156 7.37 -14.70 20.79
N LEU A 157 7.35 -13.50 20.22
CA LEU A 157 8.56 -12.80 19.80
C LEU A 157 9.01 -11.94 20.97
N GLY A 158 10.18 -12.29 21.52
CA GLY A 158 10.98 -11.43 22.35
C GLY A 158 12.25 -11.09 21.59
N THR A 159 12.18 -10.06 20.75
CA THR A 159 13.32 -9.29 20.24
C THR A 159 12.80 -7.92 19.80
N ASP A 160 13.64 -6.90 19.92
CA ASP A 160 13.38 -5.51 19.51
C ASP A 160 13.47 -5.41 17.99
N GLU A 161 12.35 -5.44 17.27
CA GLU A 161 12.29 -5.72 15.82
C GLU A 161 11.87 -4.49 15.01
N ASN A 162 12.87 -3.79 14.50
CA ASN A 162 12.70 -2.65 13.60
C ASN A 162 12.21 -3.08 12.19
N SER A 163 11.44 -2.26 11.48
CA SER A 163 10.88 -2.56 10.15
C SER A 163 11.25 -1.52 9.08
N LEU A 164 11.04 -1.80 7.79
CA LEU A 164 11.23 -0.80 6.71
C LEU A 164 9.93 -0.14 6.24
N GLU A 165 9.06 0.22 7.18
CA GLU A 165 7.87 1.00 6.86
C GLU A 165 8.21 2.46 6.53
N TYR A 166 7.33 3.10 5.75
CA TYR A 166 7.51 4.48 5.32
C TYR A 166 6.60 5.40 6.13
N VAL A 167 7.16 6.53 6.53
CA VAL A 167 6.46 7.53 7.33
C VAL A 167 6.09 8.74 6.51
N ILE A 168 4.94 9.31 6.86
CA ILE A 168 4.49 10.63 6.46
C ILE A 168 4.18 11.43 7.72
N ARG A 169 4.13 12.77 7.58
CA ARG A 169 3.60 13.65 8.62
C ARG A 169 2.22 14.13 8.24
N VAL A 170 1.31 14.08 9.20
CA VAL A 170 -0.08 14.55 9.10
C VAL A 170 -0.39 15.44 10.29
N GLY A 171 -1.38 16.30 10.17
CA GLY A 171 -1.93 17.04 11.31
C GLY A 171 -3.27 16.45 11.75
N ILE A 172 -3.52 16.32 13.05
CA ILE A 172 -4.82 15.90 13.59
C ILE A 172 -5.30 16.94 14.60
N GLY A 173 -6.58 17.28 14.54
CA GLY A 173 -7.24 18.17 15.49
C GLY A 173 -7.35 19.63 15.07
N SER A 174 -7.99 20.42 15.93
CA SER A 174 -8.13 21.88 15.80
C SER A 174 -7.81 22.57 17.13
N PRO A 175 -6.61 23.16 17.30
CA PRO A 175 -5.54 23.30 16.31
C PRO A 175 -4.88 21.97 15.94
N ALA A 176 -4.32 21.89 14.73
CA ALA A 176 -3.68 20.67 14.24
C ALA A 176 -2.38 20.37 15.01
N VAL A 177 -2.27 19.13 15.51
CA VAL A 177 -1.06 18.56 16.11
C VAL A 177 -0.42 17.60 15.10
N THR A 178 0.88 17.74 14.89
CA THR A 178 1.62 16.88 13.96
C THR A 178 1.78 15.48 14.53
N GLN A 179 1.45 14.47 13.72
CA GLN A 179 1.73 13.06 13.97
C GLN A 179 2.55 12.50 12.80
N THR A 180 3.65 11.82 13.11
CA THR A 180 4.49 11.02 12.23
C THR A 180 3.99 9.58 12.22
N VAL A 181 3.36 9.17 11.12
CA VAL A 181 2.60 7.92 11.01
C VAL A 181 3.10 7.04 9.86
N LEU A 182 2.97 5.74 10.02
CA LEU A 182 3.23 4.73 8.99
C LEU A 182 2.19 4.78 7.87
N ILE A 183 2.55 4.34 6.67
CA ILE A 183 1.60 4.08 5.59
C ILE A 183 1.48 2.58 5.27
N ASP A 184 0.24 2.08 5.20
CA ASP A 184 0.00 0.65 4.98
C ASP A 184 -1.14 0.39 4.00
N THR A 185 -0.83 -0.17 2.82
CA THR A 185 -1.82 -0.52 1.80
C THR A 185 -2.63 -1.78 2.11
N GLY A 186 -2.33 -2.50 3.19
CA GLY A 186 -3.08 -3.69 3.61
C GLY A 186 -3.82 -3.57 4.94
N SER A 187 -4.06 -2.33 5.40
CA SER A 187 -5.00 -2.00 6.48
C SER A 187 -5.93 -0.84 6.07
N ASP A 188 -7.10 -0.81 6.70
CA ASP A 188 -8.13 0.19 6.42
C ASP A 188 -8.24 1.21 7.57
N VAL A 189 -8.42 0.80 8.83
CA VAL A 189 -8.50 1.73 9.96
C VAL A 189 -7.16 2.43 10.20
N SER A 190 -7.17 3.75 10.03
CA SER A 190 -6.08 4.63 10.46
C SER A 190 -6.20 4.90 11.97
N TRP A 191 -5.09 5.05 12.67
CA TRP A 191 -5.09 5.30 14.11
C TRP A 191 -3.84 6.07 14.57
N VAL A 192 -3.94 6.73 15.72
CA VAL A 192 -2.82 7.37 16.44
C VAL A 192 -2.92 7.14 17.93
N GLN A 193 -1.81 7.24 18.66
CA GLN A 193 -1.83 7.17 20.12
C GLN A 193 -2.49 8.40 20.74
N CYS A 194 -3.38 8.18 21.71
CA CYS A 194 -4.18 9.20 22.33
C CYS A 194 -4.06 9.23 23.86
N LYS A 195 -4.26 10.41 24.44
CA LYS A 195 -4.49 10.55 25.88
C LYS A 195 -5.94 10.16 26.26
N PRO A 196 -6.14 9.55 27.45
CA PRO A 196 -5.10 8.91 28.25
C PRO A 196 -4.58 7.66 27.53
N CYS A 197 -3.27 7.44 27.56
CA CYS A 197 -2.69 6.19 27.10
C CYS A 197 -2.42 5.32 28.34
N ALA A 198 -3.05 4.15 28.40
CA ALA A 198 -2.84 3.21 29.51
C ALA A 198 -1.60 2.34 29.28
N GLN A 199 -1.39 1.90 28.03
CA GLN A 199 -0.22 1.13 27.62
C GLN A 199 0.06 1.42 26.15
N CYS A 200 1.09 2.20 25.84
CA CYS A 200 1.50 2.49 24.47
C CYS A 200 3.02 2.43 24.34
N HIS A 201 3.52 2.22 23.13
CA HIS A 201 4.95 2.32 22.87
C HIS A 201 5.41 3.77 22.87
N ASN A 202 6.72 3.99 22.99
CA ASN A 202 7.29 5.33 22.86
C ASN A 202 7.11 5.85 21.43
N GLN A 203 6.87 7.14 21.26
CA GLN A 203 6.66 7.74 19.94
C GLN A 203 7.42 9.08 19.80
N VAL A 204 7.54 9.59 18.57
CA VAL A 204 8.38 10.76 18.26
C VAL A 204 7.67 12.08 18.54
N ASP A 205 6.39 12.18 18.21
CA ASP A 205 5.58 13.37 18.48
C ASP A 205 4.74 13.14 19.75
N PRO A 206 4.18 14.19 20.38
CA PRO A 206 3.34 14.03 21.58
C PRO A 206 2.09 13.19 21.32
N LEU A 207 1.57 12.53 22.37
CA LEU A 207 0.27 11.86 22.32
C LEU A 207 -0.80 12.86 21.89
N PHE A 208 -1.65 12.47 20.95
CA PHE A 208 -2.79 13.29 20.58
C PHE A 208 -3.70 13.45 21.82
N ASP A 209 -4.08 14.69 22.13
CA ASP A 209 -4.94 14.99 23.28
C ASP A 209 -6.34 15.35 22.77
N PRO A 210 -7.30 14.43 22.84
CA PRO A 210 -8.66 14.68 22.37
C PRO A 210 -9.31 15.90 23.02
N SER A 211 -8.96 16.22 24.27
CA SER A 211 -9.53 17.35 25.00
C SER A 211 -9.01 18.71 24.52
N ALA A 212 -7.85 18.72 23.84
CA ALA A 212 -7.24 19.92 23.30
C ALA A 212 -7.72 20.25 21.88
N SER A 213 -8.47 19.36 21.24
CA SER A 213 -9.04 19.58 19.90
C SER A 213 -10.50 19.99 19.98
N SER A 214 -10.80 21.19 19.45
CA SER A 214 -12.17 21.71 19.37
C SER A 214 -13.06 20.97 18.35
N THR A 215 -12.49 20.12 17.50
CA THR A 215 -13.22 19.35 16.48
C THR A 215 -13.25 17.84 16.75
N TYR A 216 -12.69 17.37 17.87
CA TYR A 216 -12.73 15.97 18.26
C TYR A 216 -14.15 15.53 18.63
N ALA A 217 -14.58 14.40 18.08
CA ALA A 217 -15.86 13.79 18.39
C ALA A 217 -15.72 12.25 18.45
N PRO A 218 -15.89 11.61 19.63
CA PRO A 218 -15.95 10.17 19.70
C PRO A 218 -17.28 9.66 19.14
N PHE A 219 -17.25 8.53 18.43
CA PHE A 219 -18.48 7.92 17.93
C PHE A 219 -19.25 7.23 19.04
N SER A 220 -20.57 7.36 19.01
CA SER A 220 -21.45 6.56 19.86
C SER A 220 -21.51 5.12 19.38
N CYS A 221 -21.73 4.20 20.31
CA CYS A 221 -21.85 2.76 20.08
C CYS A 221 -22.85 2.40 18.97
N GLY A 222 -24.02 3.05 18.96
CA GLY A 222 -25.07 2.82 17.97
C GLY A 222 -24.90 3.55 16.64
N SER A 223 -23.78 4.25 16.43
CA SER A 223 -23.56 5.03 15.20
C SER A 223 -23.30 4.14 13.99
N GLY A 224 -23.65 4.65 12.80
CA GLY A 224 -23.33 3.97 11.54
C GLY A 224 -21.83 3.80 11.32
N ALA A 225 -21.01 4.76 11.78
CA ALA A 225 -19.55 4.66 11.74
C ALA A 225 -19.04 3.47 12.58
N CYS A 226 -19.61 3.27 13.78
CA CYS A 226 -19.27 2.12 14.61
C CYS A 226 -19.65 0.79 13.96
N ALA A 227 -20.87 0.71 13.42
CA ALA A 227 -21.34 -0.49 12.72
C ALA A 227 -20.48 -0.83 11.50
N GLN A 228 -19.91 0.17 10.82
CA GLN A 228 -19.06 -0.03 9.65
C GLN A 228 -17.70 -0.67 9.96
N LEU A 229 -17.21 -0.60 11.20
CA LEU A 229 -15.93 -1.24 11.60
C LEU A 229 -15.95 -2.76 11.39
N GLY A 230 -17.13 -3.39 11.45
CA GLY A 230 -17.26 -4.83 11.24
C GLY A 230 -16.35 -5.62 12.17
N GLN A 231 -15.36 -6.33 11.59
CA GLN A 231 -14.41 -7.16 12.35
C GLN A 231 -13.37 -6.35 13.14
N GLU A 232 -13.21 -5.06 12.83
CA GLU A 232 -12.31 -4.15 13.55
C GLU A 232 -13.05 -3.40 14.67
N GLY A 233 -14.33 -3.71 14.90
CA GLY A 233 -15.11 -3.20 16.01
C GLY A 233 -14.85 -4.00 17.29
N ALA A 234 -14.59 -3.32 18.39
CA ALA A 234 -14.29 -3.92 19.69
C ALA A 234 -15.45 -3.71 20.70
N GLY A 235 -16.67 -3.58 20.20
CA GLY A 235 -17.83 -3.27 21.01
C GLY A 235 -17.80 -1.83 21.54
N CYS A 236 -18.24 -1.65 22.78
CA CYS A 236 -18.52 -0.33 23.33
C CYS A 236 -17.97 -0.18 24.74
N SER A 237 -17.47 1.01 25.04
CA SER A 237 -17.03 1.36 26.39
C SER A 237 -18.22 1.50 27.34
N THR A 238 -17.94 1.56 28.64
CA THR A 238 -18.95 1.83 29.68
C THR A 238 -19.69 3.15 29.46
N SER A 239 -19.05 4.12 28.81
CA SER A 239 -19.64 5.42 28.42
C SER A 239 -20.36 5.37 27.07
N SER A 240 -20.67 4.18 26.54
CA SER A 240 -21.34 3.98 25.24
C SER A 240 -20.60 4.58 24.04
N GLN A 241 -19.27 4.70 24.13
CA GLN A 241 -18.43 5.11 22.99
C GLN A 241 -18.01 3.87 22.19
N CYS A 242 -17.98 4.02 20.87
CA CYS A 242 -17.52 2.97 19.97
C CYS A 242 -16.04 2.66 20.22
N GLN A 243 -15.70 1.38 20.31
CA GLN A 243 -14.32 0.93 20.42
C GLN A 243 -13.89 0.24 19.13
N TYR A 244 -12.63 0.41 18.75
CA TYR A 244 -12.01 -0.31 17.65
C TYR A 244 -10.88 -1.18 18.18
N GLN A 245 -10.56 -2.23 17.43
CA GLN A 245 -9.36 -3.04 17.64
C GLN A 245 -8.81 -3.47 16.29
N VAL A 246 -7.50 -3.36 16.12
CA VAL A 246 -6.80 -3.92 14.98
C VAL A 246 -5.76 -4.92 15.48
N GLN A 247 -5.75 -6.10 14.87
CA GLN A 247 -4.71 -7.11 15.04
C GLN A 247 -3.96 -7.30 13.71
N TYR A 248 -2.66 -7.05 13.74
CA TYR A 248 -1.77 -7.16 12.59
C TYR A 248 -1.18 -8.56 12.44
N GLY A 249 -0.56 -8.82 11.30
CA GLY A 249 -0.01 -10.13 10.95
C GLY A 249 1.23 -10.53 11.74
N ASP A 250 1.95 -9.56 12.29
CA ASP A 250 3.06 -9.76 13.23
C ASP A 250 2.59 -10.00 14.67
N GLY A 251 1.28 -9.96 14.91
CA GLY A 251 0.67 -10.14 16.24
C GLY A 251 0.54 -8.85 17.03
N SER A 252 1.03 -7.72 16.52
CA SER A 252 0.82 -6.42 17.17
C SER A 252 -0.67 -6.06 17.19
N THR A 253 -1.09 -5.36 18.25
CA THR A 253 -2.49 -4.99 18.48
C THR A 253 -2.60 -3.57 18.98
N THR A 254 -3.60 -2.84 18.47
CA THR A 254 -4.01 -1.52 18.94
C THR A 254 -5.49 -1.56 19.28
N THR A 255 -5.89 -0.94 20.38
CA THR A 255 -7.29 -0.85 20.82
C THR A 255 -7.54 0.53 21.42
N GLY A 256 -8.72 1.07 21.16
CA GLY A 256 -9.14 2.33 21.76
C GLY A 256 -10.47 2.83 21.23
N THR A 257 -10.68 4.13 21.32
CA THR A 257 -11.95 4.76 20.95
C THR A 257 -11.98 5.08 19.47
N TYR A 258 -13.04 4.69 18.76
CA TYR A 258 -13.23 5.12 17.38
C TYR A 258 -13.86 6.50 17.33
N SER A 259 -13.21 7.42 16.64
CA SER A 259 -13.51 8.85 16.72
C SER A 259 -13.38 9.53 15.37
N ALA A 260 -13.86 10.77 15.29
CA ALA A 260 -13.64 11.66 14.17
C ALA A 260 -12.97 12.95 14.63
N ASP A 261 -12.11 13.50 13.77
CA ASP A 261 -11.55 14.84 13.94
C ASP A 261 -11.17 15.44 12.58
N THR A 262 -10.56 16.62 12.57
CA THR A 262 -10.00 17.28 11.40
C THR A 262 -8.61 16.71 11.10
N LEU A 263 -8.44 16.17 9.89
CA LEU A 263 -7.15 15.72 9.36
C LEU A 263 -6.57 16.78 8.43
N THR A 264 -5.29 17.10 8.61
CA THR A 264 -4.52 18.02 7.77
C THR A 264 -3.45 17.24 6.99
N LEU A 265 -3.46 17.39 5.67
CA LEU A 265 -2.56 16.73 4.73
C LEU A 265 -1.88 17.80 3.86
N GLY A 266 -0.67 18.20 4.24
CA GLY A 266 0.02 19.33 3.61
C GLY A 266 -0.78 20.61 3.83
N SER A 267 -1.20 21.25 2.74
CA SER A 267 -2.05 22.45 2.78
C SER A 267 -3.56 22.16 2.79
N SER A 268 -3.96 20.89 2.71
CA SER A 268 -5.37 20.49 2.61
C SER A 268 -5.92 20.00 3.94
N THR A 269 -7.21 20.23 4.20
CA THR A 269 -7.90 19.73 5.39
C THR A 269 -9.11 18.87 5.01
N VAL A 270 -9.32 17.81 5.78
CA VAL A 270 -10.45 16.88 5.67
C VAL A 270 -11.14 16.84 7.02
N ARG A 271 -12.38 17.34 7.07
CA ARG A 271 -13.19 17.33 8.30
C ARG A 271 -13.82 15.96 8.50
N ASN A 272 -14.11 15.64 9.77
CA ASN A 272 -14.77 14.39 10.17
C ASN A 272 -14.02 13.14 9.66
N PHE A 273 -12.69 13.20 9.60
CA PHE A 273 -11.86 12.04 9.30
C PHE A 273 -11.96 11.07 10.47
N GLN A 274 -12.33 9.83 10.17
CA GLN A 274 -12.57 8.77 11.13
C GLN A 274 -11.28 7.99 11.37
N PHE A 275 -10.92 7.81 12.63
CA PHE A 275 -9.69 7.13 13.02
C PHE A 275 -9.82 6.50 14.41
N GLY A 276 -8.92 5.57 14.68
CA GLY A 276 -8.74 4.98 16.00
C GLY A 276 -7.90 5.89 16.90
N CYS A 277 -8.46 6.24 18.05
CA CYS A 277 -7.75 6.91 19.12
C CYS A 277 -7.22 5.84 20.08
N SER A 278 -5.97 5.41 19.89
CA SER A 278 -5.39 4.25 20.58
C SER A 278 -5.07 4.57 22.03
N HIS A 279 -5.47 3.67 22.93
CA HIS A 279 -5.22 3.79 24.38
C HIS A 279 -4.43 2.61 24.95
N VAL A 280 -4.46 1.47 24.25
CA VAL A 280 -3.79 0.22 24.64
C VAL A 280 -3.19 -0.44 23.40
N GLU A 281 -1.90 -0.73 23.47
CA GLU A 281 -1.10 -1.30 22.41
C GLU A 281 -0.23 -2.44 22.94
N SER A 282 0.07 -3.39 22.06
CA SER A 282 0.98 -4.49 22.34
C SER A 282 1.73 -4.88 21.07
N GLY A 283 3.01 -5.24 21.22
CA GLY A 283 3.83 -5.71 20.10
C GLY A 283 4.35 -4.61 19.17
N PHE A 284 4.25 -3.33 19.55
CA PHE A 284 4.92 -2.22 18.87
C PHE A 284 6.17 -1.81 19.65
N ASP A 285 7.27 -1.63 18.94
CA ASP A 285 8.54 -1.16 19.50
C ASP A 285 9.17 -0.03 18.65
N ASP A 286 8.45 0.47 17.64
CA ASP A 286 8.91 1.60 16.85
C ASP A 286 8.73 2.94 17.59
N LEU A 287 8.89 4.04 16.86
CA LEU A 287 8.80 5.41 17.39
C LEU A 287 7.79 6.24 16.59
N THR A 288 6.91 5.59 15.86
CA THR A 288 5.85 6.23 15.09
C THR A 288 4.63 6.42 15.96
N ASP A 289 3.85 7.45 15.66
CA ASP A 289 2.72 7.82 16.50
C ASP A 289 1.44 7.07 16.14
N GLY A 290 1.52 6.19 15.13
CA GLY A 290 0.40 5.42 14.60
C GLY A 290 0.55 5.09 13.12
N LEU A 291 -0.58 4.82 12.46
CA LEU A 291 -0.62 4.31 11.09
C LEU A 291 -1.79 4.91 10.31
N MET A 292 -1.54 5.19 9.03
CA MET A 292 -2.53 5.59 8.05
C MET A 292 -2.80 4.45 7.06
N GLY A 293 -4.01 3.90 7.16
CA GLY A 293 -4.50 2.83 6.29
C GLY A 293 -4.76 3.35 4.88
N LEU A 294 -4.07 2.76 3.91
CA LEU A 294 -4.21 3.03 2.48
C LEU A 294 -4.99 1.92 1.76
N GLY A 295 -5.58 0.96 2.47
CA GLY A 295 -6.38 -0.12 1.90
C GLY A 295 -7.62 0.36 1.12
N GLY A 296 -8.33 -0.57 0.48
CA GLY A 296 -9.54 -0.26 -0.30
C GLY A 296 -10.85 -0.28 0.49
N GLY A 297 -10.82 -0.53 1.81
CA GLY A 297 -11.99 -0.52 2.69
C GLY A 297 -12.47 0.90 3.03
N PRO A 298 -13.70 1.04 3.58
CA PRO A 298 -14.33 2.35 3.78
C PRO A 298 -13.62 3.25 4.81
N GLN A 299 -12.89 2.66 5.76
CA GLN A 299 -12.14 3.35 6.81
C GLN A 299 -10.79 3.88 6.34
N SER A 300 -10.33 3.51 5.14
CA SER A 300 -9.03 3.94 4.65
C SER A 300 -8.97 5.43 4.34
N LEU A 301 -7.78 6.00 4.42
CA LEU A 301 -7.50 7.38 4.04
C LEU A 301 -8.00 7.67 2.61
N VAL A 302 -7.78 6.73 1.68
CA VAL A 302 -8.17 6.87 0.27
C VAL A 302 -9.70 6.93 0.12
N SER A 303 -10.42 6.07 0.84
CA SER A 303 -11.88 6.02 0.79
C SER A 303 -12.52 7.25 1.43
N GLN A 304 -12.05 7.65 2.62
CA GLN A 304 -12.60 8.78 3.35
C GLN A 304 -12.34 10.13 2.66
N THR A 305 -11.22 10.27 1.95
CA THR A 305 -10.83 11.52 1.29
C THR A 305 -11.26 11.59 -0.19
N THR A 306 -12.03 10.61 -0.66
CA THR A 306 -12.50 10.54 -2.05
C THR A 306 -13.28 11.78 -2.49
N GLY A 307 -14.07 12.39 -1.60
CA GLY A 307 -14.81 13.62 -1.93
C GLY A 307 -13.91 14.82 -2.21
N THR A 308 -12.70 14.82 -1.64
CA THR A 308 -11.73 15.92 -1.74
C THR A 308 -10.70 15.66 -2.84
N PHE A 309 -10.12 14.46 -2.89
CA PHE A 309 -9.01 14.13 -3.79
C PHE A 309 -9.38 13.13 -4.90
N GLY A 310 -10.56 12.53 -4.85
CA GLY A 310 -10.93 11.41 -5.72
C GLY A 310 -10.37 10.06 -5.23
N LYS A 311 -10.65 8.99 -5.99
CA LYS A 311 -10.35 7.59 -5.61
C LYS A 311 -8.98 7.09 -6.10
N ALA A 312 -8.00 7.97 -6.16
CA ALA A 312 -6.68 7.64 -6.68
C ALA A 312 -5.61 8.10 -5.70
N PHE A 313 -4.52 7.35 -5.61
CA PHE A 313 -3.33 7.74 -4.89
C PHE A 313 -2.09 7.14 -5.54
N SER A 314 -0.94 7.76 -5.35
CA SER A 314 0.35 7.23 -5.77
C SER A 314 1.38 7.44 -4.70
N TYR A 315 2.32 6.51 -4.57
CA TYR A 315 3.49 6.71 -3.73
C TYR A 315 4.76 6.39 -4.50
N CYS A 316 5.85 6.99 -4.06
CA CYS A 316 7.17 6.64 -4.50
C CYS A 316 8.09 6.49 -3.32
N LEU A 317 8.63 5.28 -3.14
CA LEU A 317 9.35 4.87 -1.96
C LEU A 317 10.86 5.11 -2.15
N PRO A 318 11.51 5.95 -1.32
CA PRO A 318 12.96 6.15 -1.39
C PRO A 318 13.70 4.95 -0.80
N ALA A 319 14.92 4.66 -1.26
CA ALA A 319 15.75 3.65 -0.61
C ALA A 319 16.19 4.13 0.79
N SER A 320 16.54 3.21 1.67
CA SER A 320 16.99 3.52 3.04
C SER A 320 18.27 4.38 3.09
N SER A 321 19.14 4.25 2.08
CA SER A 321 20.36 5.03 1.91
C SER A 321 20.17 6.36 1.19
N ASP A 322 18.99 6.58 0.61
CA ASP A 322 18.71 7.81 -0.12
C ASP A 322 18.61 8.98 0.85
N SER A 323 19.25 10.08 0.46
CA SER A 323 19.19 11.35 1.19
C SER A 323 18.07 12.27 0.66
N SER A 324 17.19 11.71 -0.17
CA SER A 324 16.01 12.37 -0.74
C SER A 324 14.72 11.74 -0.21
N SER A 325 13.71 12.57 0.02
CA SER A 325 12.36 12.07 0.27
C SER A 325 11.71 11.53 -0.99
N GLY A 326 10.88 10.51 -0.83
CA GLY A 326 9.88 10.13 -1.81
C GLY A 326 8.58 10.92 -1.60
N PHE A 327 7.46 10.39 -2.09
CA PHE A 327 6.17 11.05 -1.94
C PHE A 327 5.01 10.08 -1.73
N LEU A 328 3.94 10.59 -1.13
CA LEU A 328 2.58 10.06 -1.21
C LEU A 328 1.67 11.17 -1.76
N THR A 329 0.97 10.90 -2.85
CA THR A 329 0.00 11.80 -3.45
C THR A 329 -1.39 11.19 -3.35
N LEU A 330 -2.36 11.93 -2.82
CA LEU A 330 -3.77 11.65 -2.95
C LEU A 330 -4.34 12.46 -4.12
N GLY A 331 -5.07 11.78 -4.98
CA GLY A 331 -5.58 12.27 -6.25
C GLY A 331 -4.88 11.66 -7.45
N ALA A 332 -5.49 11.86 -8.62
CA ALA A 332 -4.95 11.33 -9.87
C ALA A 332 -3.89 12.29 -10.43
N GLY A 333 -2.64 11.82 -10.53
CA GLY A 333 -1.61 12.53 -11.29
C GLY A 333 -2.06 12.78 -12.74
N THR A 334 -1.79 13.97 -13.25
CA THR A 334 -2.13 14.40 -14.61
C THR A 334 -1.06 14.02 -15.64
N SER A 335 0.09 13.49 -15.19
CA SER A 335 1.22 13.16 -16.06
C SER A 335 0.97 11.89 -16.89
N GLY A 336 1.37 11.93 -18.16
CA GLY A 336 1.49 10.74 -19.02
C GLY A 336 2.68 9.87 -18.62
N GLY A 337 2.80 8.68 -19.23
CA GLY A 337 3.93 7.76 -19.00
C GLY A 337 3.64 6.54 -18.12
N PHE A 338 2.40 6.41 -17.64
CA PHE A 338 1.97 5.30 -16.80
C PHE A 338 1.54 4.07 -17.59
N VAL A 339 2.13 2.90 -17.29
CA VAL A 339 1.62 1.60 -17.76
C VAL A 339 0.54 1.11 -16.80
N LYS A 340 -0.58 0.62 -17.35
CA LYS A 340 -1.77 0.27 -16.57
C LYS A 340 -2.04 -1.23 -16.64
N THR A 341 -2.47 -1.81 -15.53
CA THR A 341 -3.00 -3.17 -15.44
C THR A 341 -4.34 -3.16 -14.69
N PRO A 342 -5.29 -4.05 -15.01
CA PRO A 342 -6.54 -4.13 -14.27
C PRO A 342 -6.31 -4.44 -12.78
N LEU A 343 -6.95 -3.66 -11.91
CA LEU A 343 -7.10 -3.98 -10.49
C LEU A 343 -8.34 -4.88 -10.34
N PHE A 344 -8.14 -6.04 -9.70
CA PHE A 344 -9.19 -7.00 -9.43
C PHE A 344 -9.85 -6.69 -8.10
N ARG A 345 -11.19 -6.69 -8.08
CA ARG A 345 -11.95 -6.66 -6.84
C ARG A 345 -11.97 -8.05 -6.24
N THR A 346 -11.75 -8.13 -4.95
CA THR A 346 -11.96 -9.33 -4.15
C THR A 346 -13.06 -9.07 -3.13
N ASN A 347 -13.45 -10.11 -2.41
CA ASN A 347 -14.31 -10.00 -1.24
C ASN A 347 -13.59 -9.34 -0.04
N ILE A 348 -12.26 -9.18 -0.09
CA ILE A 348 -11.47 -8.40 0.88
C ILE A 348 -11.14 -7.04 0.27
N PRO A 349 -11.96 -5.99 0.48
CA PRO A 349 -11.76 -4.70 -0.16
C PRO A 349 -10.42 -4.05 0.22
N THR A 350 -9.83 -4.41 1.36
CA THR A 350 -8.54 -3.91 1.84
C THR A 350 -7.42 -4.03 0.80
N PHE A 351 -7.31 -5.17 0.09
CA PHE A 351 -6.12 -5.49 -0.69
C PHE A 351 -6.21 -5.10 -2.17
N TYR A 352 -5.14 -4.49 -2.69
CA TYR A 352 -4.98 -4.17 -4.11
C TYR A 352 -4.44 -5.35 -4.91
N VAL A 353 -5.33 -6.08 -5.60
CA VAL A 353 -4.96 -7.29 -6.35
C VAL A 353 -4.79 -7.03 -7.85
N VAL A 354 -3.67 -7.48 -8.42
CA VAL A 354 -3.40 -7.53 -9.85
C VAL A 354 -3.11 -8.96 -10.31
N ARG A 355 -2.99 -9.18 -11.62
CA ARG A 355 -2.67 -10.50 -12.19
C ARG A 355 -1.26 -10.49 -12.77
N LEU A 356 -0.34 -11.17 -12.08
CA LEU A 356 0.95 -11.53 -12.65
C LEU A 356 0.74 -12.64 -13.70
N GLN A 357 1.19 -12.42 -14.93
CA GLN A 357 1.01 -13.38 -16.03
C GLN A 357 2.23 -14.26 -16.24
N ALA A 358 3.42 -13.65 -16.18
CA ALA A 358 4.69 -14.33 -16.40
C ALA A 358 5.83 -13.54 -15.76
N ILE A 359 6.95 -14.23 -15.57
CA ILE A 359 8.23 -13.63 -15.14
C ILE A 359 9.23 -13.84 -16.28
N ARG A 360 10.02 -12.81 -16.60
CA ARG A 360 11.11 -12.89 -17.58
C ARG A 360 12.42 -12.51 -16.92
N VAL A 361 13.50 -13.22 -17.25
CA VAL A 361 14.87 -12.92 -16.80
C VAL A 361 15.75 -12.82 -18.04
N GLY A 362 16.47 -11.71 -18.21
CA GLY A 362 17.30 -11.47 -19.40
C GLY A 362 16.50 -11.55 -20.71
N GLY A 363 15.25 -11.07 -20.72
CA GLY A 363 14.36 -11.14 -21.88
C GLY A 363 13.71 -12.51 -22.15
N LYS A 364 14.15 -13.58 -21.48
CA LYS A 364 13.58 -14.93 -21.63
C LYS A 364 12.47 -15.16 -20.60
N GLN A 365 11.29 -15.55 -21.07
CA GLN A 365 10.19 -15.95 -20.19
C GLN A 365 10.52 -17.27 -19.48
N LEU A 366 10.25 -17.31 -18.17
CA LEU A 366 10.42 -18.50 -17.36
C LEU A 366 9.27 -19.48 -17.61
N ASN A 367 9.57 -20.78 -17.63
CA ASN A 367 8.57 -21.83 -17.77
C ASN A 367 7.86 -22.08 -16.43
N ILE A 368 6.95 -21.17 -16.06
CA ILE A 368 6.13 -21.27 -14.84
C ILE A 368 4.67 -21.44 -15.29
N PRO A 369 3.96 -22.48 -14.85
CA PRO A 369 2.55 -22.66 -15.20
C PRO A 369 1.71 -21.46 -14.78
N PRO A 370 0.82 -20.91 -15.64
CA PRO A 370 -0.02 -19.76 -15.29
C PRO A 370 -0.91 -19.97 -14.05
N SER A 371 -1.25 -21.24 -13.73
CA SER A 371 -2.00 -21.61 -12.53
C SER A 371 -1.29 -21.18 -11.23
N VAL A 372 0.04 -21.07 -11.25
CA VAL A 372 0.84 -20.60 -10.10
C VAL A 372 0.50 -19.16 -9.71
N PHE A 373 0.02 -18.35 -10.65
CA PHE A 373 -0.34 -16.94 -10.42
C PHE A 373 -1.86 -16.70 -10.38
N SER A 374 -2.66 -17.77 -10.43
CA SER A 374 -4.12 -17.69 -10.62
C SER A 374 -4.86 -16.95 -9.50
N ALA A 375 -4.35 -17.05 -8.26
CA ALA A 375 -4.88 -16.38 -7.07
C ALA A 375 -4.72 -14.85 -7.09
N GLY A 376 -3.92 -14.31 -8.02
CA GLY A 376 -3.58 -12.90 -8.08
C GLY A 376 -2.30 -12.55 -7.32
N SER A 377 -1.95 -11.27 -7.33
CA SER A 377 -0.77 -10.70 -6.70
C SER A 377 -1.16 -9.40 -6.01
N ILE A 378 -0.72 -9.22 -4.78
CA ILE A 378 -1.09 -8.08 -3.95
C ILE A 378 0.07 -7.08 -3.96
N PHE A 379 -0.25 -5.81 -4.12
CA PHE A 379 0.68 -4.75 -3.76
C PHE A 379 0.54 -4.41 -2.29
N ASP A 380 1.65 -4.52 -1.56
CA ASP A 380 1.67 -4.30 -0.12
C ASP A 380 2.89 -3.46 0.27
N SER A 381 2.68 -2.21 0.71
CA SER A 381 3.74 -1.35 1.23
C SER A 381 4.32 -1.85 2.54
N GLY A 382 3.59 -2.73 3.26
CA GLY A 382 4.04 -3.36 4.50
C GLY A 382 4.84 -4.64 4.30
N THR A 383 5.09 -5.07 3.06
CA THR A 383 5.95 -6.23 2.72
C THR A 383 7.18 -5.76 1.96
N VAL A 384 8.37 -5.96 2.50
CA VAL A 384 9.61 -5.42 1.91
C VAL A 384 10.16 -6.32 0.81
N ILE A 385 10.21 -7.61 1.08
CA ILE A 385 10.73 -8.66 0.21
C ILE A 385 9.56 -9.28 -0.54
N THR A 386 9.62 -9.19 -1.86
CA THR A 386 8.60 -9.79 -2.74
C THR A 386 8.45 -11.29 -2.47
N GLN A 387 7.25 -11.70 -2.07
CA GLN A 387 6.92 -13.09 -1.81
C GLN A 387 6.36 -13.76 -3.06
N LEU A 388 6.94 -14.91 -3.43
CA LEU A 388 6.51 -15.69 -4.60
C LEU A 388 6.13 -17.12 -4.18
N PRO A 389 5.16 -17.76 -4.86
CA PRO A 389 4.94 -19.19 -4.73
C PRO A 389 6.24 -19.97 -4.99
N ARG A 390 6.44 -21.08 -4.27
CA ARG A 390 7.70 -21.86 -4.31
C ARG A 390 8.15 -22.21 -5.73
N ALA A 391 7.22 -22.60 -6.61
CA ALA A 391 7.52 -22.91 -8.00
C ALA A 391 8.06 -21.69 -8.78
N ALA A 392 7.41 -20.53 -8.64
CA ALA A 392 7.84 -19.29 -9.27
C ALA A 392 9.18 -18.80 -8.73
N TYR A 393 9.35 -18.80 -7.39
CA TYR A 393 10.63 -18.45 -6.76
C TYR A 393 11.77 -19.36 -7.21
N SER A 394 11.53 -20.68 -7.28
CA SER A 394 12.57 -21.64 -7.68
C SER A 394 13.01 -21.41 -9.12
N ALA A 395 12.06 -21.17 -10.04
CA ALA A 395 12.37 -20.85 -11.43
C ALA A 395 13.14 -19.53 -11.55
N LEU A 396 12.68 -18.48 -10.85
CA LEU A 396 13.34 -17.17 -10.85
C LEU A 396 14.77 -17.26 -10.30
N ARG A 397 14.95 -17.86 -9.12
CA ARG A 397 16.26 -18.04 -8.48
C ARG A 397 17.23 -18.79 -9.38
N SER A 398 16.79 -19.89 -10.01
CA SER A 398 17.64 -20.67 -10.91
C SER A 398 18.05 -19.89 -12.16
N ALA A 399 17.10 -19.19 -12.79
CA ALA A 399 17.37 -18.37 -13.96
C ALA A 399 18.30 -17.18 -13.64
N PHE A 400 18.06 -16.51 -12.51
CA PHE A 400 18.91 -15.42 -12.03
C PHE A 400 20.34 -15.92 -11.75
N LYS A 401 20.49 -17.00 -10.96
CA LYS A 401 21.81 -17.59 -10.69
C LYS A 401 22.54 -18.00 -11.97
N ALA A 402 21.82 -18.54 -12.96
CA ALA A 402 22.42 -18.92 -14.24
C ALA A 402 22.93 -17.71 -15.03
N GLY A 403 22.15 -16.62 -15.07
CA GLY A 403 22.53 -15.37 -15.72
C GLY A 403 23.69 -14.65 -15.01
N MET A 404 23.80 -14.80 -13.69
CA MET A 404 24.86 -14.20 -12.90
C MET A 404 26.17 -14.98 -12.93
N ARG A 405 26.27 -16.16 -13.55
CA ARG A 405 27.52 -16.97 -13.57
C ARG A 405 28.73 -16.29 -14.20
N GLN A 406 28.52 -15.24 -14.99
CA GLN A 406 29.58 -14.47 -15.66
C GLN A 406 30.12 -13.30 -14.81
N TYR A 407 29.51 -13.07 -13.64
CA TYR A 407 29.93 -12.12 -12.62
C TYR A 407 30.30 -12.90 -11.36
#